data_AF-A0A916TCZ0-F1
#
_entry.id   AF-A0A916TCZ0-F1
#
_cell.length_a   1.000
_cell.length_b   1.000
_cell.length_c   1.000
_cell.angle_alpha   90.00
_cell.angle_beta   90.00
_cell.angle_gamma   90.00
#
_symmetry.space_group_name_H-M   'P 1'
#
loop_
_entity.id
_entity.type
_entity.pdbx_description
1 polymer ?
#
loop_
_entity_poly.entity_id
_entity_poly.type
_entity_poly.pdbx_seq_one_letter_code
_entity_poly.pdbx_strand_id
1 'polypeptide(L)'
;MPRPDSRAPAAKISTTGPSKLVFGGALAVALLAAIVIAVLLNRPASHEPYAGPVPTGGTKGANGLNPYSSLTVRTGVPTVDVYEDFQCPFCKQLETQNGEAMLAQAEAGKIRLVWHPVTFLEDNLKNAPSSTIAANGLYCAADAGKAATYHRAAFAGQPKKEGDGFSVADIKKFGKQAGIKGAALTTFDRCVDKGTYDGYVSATADRASRDDVNSTPSVFIDGEELSPTKNSKEYGKLLNEPNSFDSVIVAVTEK
;
A
#
# COMPACT_ATOMS: atom_id res chain seq x y z
N MET A 1 -44.85 -99.24 2.79
CA MET A 1 -45.15 -98.08 1.92
C MET A 1 -44.26 -96.91 2.33
N PRO A 2 -43.73 -96.12 1.38
CA PRO A 2 -42.48 -95.36 1.54
C PRO A 2 -42.65 -93.99 2.22
N ARG A 3 -41.52 -93.46 2.70
CA ARG A 3 -41.34 -92.21 3.47
C ARG A 3 -41.60 -90.95 2.61
N PRO A 4 -42.04 -89.81 3.19
CA PRO A 4 -42.25 -88.57 2.46
C PRO A 4 -40.93 -87.79 2.29
N ASP A 5 -40.69 -87.32 1.06
CA ASP A 5 -39.48 -86.60 0.66
C ASP A 5 -39.48 -85.14 1.15
N SER A 6 -38.50 -84.80 1.98
CA SER A 6 -38.24 -83.45 2.47
C SER A 6 -37.45 -82.64 1.44
N ARG A 7 -38.14 -81.92 0.55
CA ARG A 7 -37.54 -80.85 -0.26
C ARG A 7 -38.34 -79.56 -0.09
N ALA A 8 -38.00 -78.78 0.93
CA ALA A 8 -38.34 -77.37 0.98
C ALA A 8 -37.36 -76.59 0.09
N PRO A 9 -37.82 -75.66 -0.76
CA PRO A 9 -36.92 -74.83 -1.56
C PRO A 9 -36.19 -73.79 -0.69
N ALA A 10 -34.90 -73.60 -0.95
CA ALA A 10 -34.07 -72.59 -0.30
C ALA A 10 -34.57 -71.17 -0.60
N ALA A 11 -34.71 -70.34 0.45
CA ALA A 11 -35.06 -68.93 0.32
C ALA A 11 -33.92 -68.14 -0.35
N LYS A 12 -34.26 -67.33 -1.36
CA LYS A 12 -33.32 -66.41 -2.01
C LYS A 12 -32.99 -65.26 -1.06
N ILE A 13 -31.74 -65.16 -0.61
CA ILE A 13 -31.24 -64.00 0.12
C ILE A 13 -31.06 -62.86 -0.89
N SER A 14 -31.84 -61.80 -0.77
CA SER A 14 -31.66 -60.56 -1.54
C SER A 14 -30.52 -59.75 -0.91
N THR A 15 -29.35 -59.74 -1.55
CA THR A 15 -28.27 -58.80 -1.21
C THR A 15 -28.55 -57.46 -1.88
N THR A 16 -29.37 -56.62 -1.26
CA THR A 16 -29.50 -55.21 -1.67
C THR A 16 -28.36 -54.42 -1.05
N GLY A 17 -27.29 -54.21 -1.82
CA GLY A 17 -26.26 -53.22 -1.47
C GLY A 17 -26.85 -51.81 -1.48
N PRO A 18 -26.26 -50.83 -0.75
CA PRO A 18 -26.81 -49.48 -0.66
C PRO A 18 -27.01 -48.87 -2.05
N SER A 19 -28.15 -48.22 -2.29
CA SER A 19 -28.49 -47.70 -3.61
C SER A 19 -27.46 -46.67 -4.09
N LYS A 20 -27.14 -46.68 -5.39
CA LYS A 20 -26.19 -45.74 -6.02
C LYS A 20 -26.53 -44.26 -5.75
N LEU A 21 -27.79 -43.96 -5.43
CA LEU A 21 -28.30 -42.64 -5.05
C LEU A 21 -27.77 -42.18 -3.68
N VAL A 22 -27.63 -43.08 -2.71
CA VAL A 22 -27.09 -42.75 -1.37
C VAL A 22 -25.58 -42.47 -1.47
N PHE A 23 -24.85 -43.25 -2.26
CA PHE A 23 -23.43 -42.99 -2.52
C PHE A 23 -23.19 -41.70 -3.32
N GLY A 24 -23.99 -41.44 -4.37
CA GLY A 24 -23.90 -40.21 -5.16
C GLY A 24 -24.20 -38.96 -4.35
N GLY A 25 -25.23 -39.00 -3.49
CA GLY A 25 -25.57 -37.90 -2.59
C GLY A 25 -24.49 -37.62 -1.54
N ALA A 26 -23.92 -38.66 -0.93
CA ALA A 26 -22.85 -38.50 0.06
C ALA A 26 -21.57 -37.90 -0.56
N LEU A 27 -21.21 -38.31 -1.78
CA LEU A 27 -20.03 -37.77 -2.48
C LEU A 27 -20.20 -36.29 -2.84
N ALA A 28 -21.39 -35.90 -3.31
CA ALA A 28 -21.70 -34.51 -3.65
C ALA A 28 -21.66 -33.59 -2.42
N VAL A 29 -22.19 -34.06 -1.27
CA VAL A 29 -22.14 -33.31 -0.01
C VAL A 29 -20.70 -33.18 0.50
N ALA A 30 -19.88 -34.23 0.41
CA ALA A 30 -18.48 -34.18 0.80
C ALA A 30 -17.66 -33.22 -0.07
N LEU A 31 -17.90 -33.21 -1.39
CA LEU A 31 -17.26 -32.27 -2.32
C LEU A 31 -17.67 -30.82 -2.03
N LEU A 32 -18.96 -30.57 -1.81
CA LEU A 32 -19.44 -29.23 -1.43
C LEU A 32 -18.83 -28.78 -0.09
N ALA A 33 -18.76 -29.66 0.90
CA ALA A 33 -18.12 -29.37 2.18
C ALA A 33 -16.62 -29.07 2.00
N ALA A 34 -15.90 -29.83 1.17
CA ALA A 34 -14.49 -29.59 0.88
C ALA A 34 -14.26 -28.25 0.16
N ILE A 35 -15.12 -27.89 -0.80
CA ILE A 35 -15.06 -26.59 -1.48
C ILE A 35 -15.34 -25.46 -0.49
N VAL A 36 -16.37 -25.60 0.36
CA VAL A 36 -16.68 -24.60 1.40
C VAL A 36 -15.52 -24.47 2.38
N ILE A 37 -14.94 -25.56 2.85
CA ILE A 37 -13.76 -25.55 3.73
C ILE A 37 -12.57 -24.90 3.02
N ALA A 38 -12.29 -25.23 1.76
CA ALA A 38 -11.22 -24.60 0.99
C ALA A 38 -11.47 -23.09 0.82
N VAL A 39 -12.70 -22.67 0.54
CA VAL A 39 -13.08 -21.26 0.48
C VAL A 39 -12.92 -20.59 1.84
N LEU A 40 -13.29 -21.24 2.94
CA LEU A 40 -13.16 -20.74 4.31
C LEU A 40 -11.70 -20.62 4.77
N LEU A 41 -10.86 -21.61 4.42
CA LEU A 41 -9.43 -21.62 4.71
C LEU A 41 -8.64 -20.67 3.81
N ASN A 42 -9.18 -20.36 2.63
CA ASN A 42 -8.62 -19.42 1.67
C ASN A 42 -9.32 -18.05 1.72
N ARG A 43 -10.16 -17.79 2.74
CA ARG A 43 -10.60 -16.43 3.04
C ARG A 43 -9.35 -15.67 3.46
N PRO A 44 -9.04 -14.52 2.84
CA PRO A 44 -8.00 -13.65 3.38
C PRO A 44 -8.37 -13.41 4.85
N ALA A 45 -7.39 -13.59 5.75
CA ALA A 45 -7.57 -13.19 7.14
C ALA A 45 -8.21 -11.80 7.13
N SER A 46 -9.29 -11.63 7.89
CA SER A 46 -9.87 -10.31 8.13
C SER A 46 -8.71 -9.40 8.50
N HIS A 47 -8.40 -8.42 7.66
CA HIS A 47 -7.28 -7.53 7.89
C HIS A 47 -7.61 -6.74 9.15
N GLU A 48 -6.95 -7.12 10.24
CA GLU A 48 -7.06 -6.38 11.48
C GLU A 48 -6.57 -4.94 11.22
N PRO A 49 -7.26 -3.93 11.75
CA PRO A 49 -6.78 -2.55 11.67
C PRO A 49 -5.34 -2.46 12.17
N TYR A 50 -4.50 -1.71 11.47
CA TYR A 50 -3.12 -1.48 11.90
C TYR A 50 -3.09 -0.95 13.34
N ALA A 51 -2.35 -1.63 14.22
CA ALA A 51 -2.31 -1.35 15.66
C ALA A 51 -0.91 -0.96 16.16
N GLY A 52 0.04 -0.71 15.25
CA GLY A 52 1.41 -0.31 15.60
C GLY A 52 1.59 1.20 15.78
N PRO A 53 2.85 1.67 15.91
CA PRO A 53 3.17 3.09 16.01
C PRO A 53 2.67 3.89 14.81
N VAL A 54 2.06 5.05 15.07
CA VAL A 54 1.60 5.98 14.03
C VAL A 54 2.47 7.24 14.09
N PRO A 55 3.12 7.64 12.99
CA PRO A 55 3.95 8.84 12.97
C PRO A 55 3.10 10.10 13.07
N THR A 56 3.73 11.20 13.46
CA THR A 56 3.12 12.52 13.41
C THR A 56 2.61 12.82 12.00
N GLY A 57 1.31 13.10 11.87
CA GLY A 57 0.66 13.33 10.58
C GLY A 57 0.27 12.06 9.81
N GLY A 58 0.49 10.87 10.38
CA GLY A 58 -0.03 9.62 9.83
C GLY A 58 -1.56 9.66 9.71
N THR A 59 -2.07 9.23 8.57
CA THR A 59 -3.51 9.22 8.29
C THR A 59 -4.19 7.97 8.86
N LYS A 60 -5.53 8.00 8.90
CA LYS A 60 -6.33 6.91 9.47
C LYS A 60 -6.07 5.59 8.76
N GLY A 61 -5.85 4.54 9.54
CA GLY A 61 -5.69 3.17 9.04
C GLY A 61 -4.35 2.91 8.36
N ALA A 62 -3.33 3.70 8.70
CA ALA A 62 -2.00 3.62 8.09
C ALA A 62 -2.03 3.78 6.57
N ASN A 63 -2.73 4.82 6.10
CA ASN A 63 -2.94 5.10 4.68
C ASN A 63 -2.13 6.32 4.25
N GLY A 64 -0.85 6.36 4.60
CA GLY A 64 0.03 7.48 4.28
C GLY A 64 0.19 8.56 5.35
N LEU A 65 0.67 9.72 4.93
CA LEU A 65 1.18 10.82 5.76
C LEU A 65 0.77 12.18 5.18
N ASN A 66 0.20 13.03 6.02
CA ASN A 66 0.03 14.45 5.71
C ASN A 66 1.23 15.25 6.29
N PRO A 67 2.11 15.82 5.44
CA PRO A 67 3.32 16.52 5.89
C PRO A 67 3.03 17.82 6.67
N TYR A 68 1.79 18.34 6.58
CA TYR A 68 1.33 19.55 7.25
C TYR A 68 0.08 19.30 8.12
N SER A 69 0.01 18.14 8.76
CA SER A 69 -1.14 17.74 9.60
C SER A 69 -1.49 18.70 10.75
N SER A 70 -0.56 19.56 11.18
CA SER A 70 -0.80 20.59 12.19
C SER A 70 -1.46 21.87 11.65
N LEU A 71 -1.50 22.05 10.33
CA LEU A 71 -2.13 23.21 9.71
C LEU A 71 -3.64 23.03 9.62
N THR A 72 -4.37 24.13 9.82
CA THR A 72 -5.81 24.16 9.56
C THR A 72 -6.04 24.19 8.05
N VAL A 73 -6.52 23.07 7.51
CA VAL A 73 -6.92 22.96 6.11
C VAL A 73 -8.28 23.66 5.93
N ARG A 74 -8.44 24.47 4.87
CA ARG A 74 -9.73 25.11 4.57
C ARG A 74 -10.77 24.02 4.25
N THR A 75 -12.04 24.28 4.59
CA THR A 75 -13.13 23.36 4.23
C THR A 75 -13.34 23.35 2.72
N GLY A 76 -13.59 22.18 2.14
CA GLY A 76 -13.92 22.04 0.71
C GLY A 76 -12.74 22.19 -0.24
N VAL A 77 -11.50 22.09 0.24
CA VAL A 77 -10.33 22.04 -0.65
C VAL A 77 -10.08 20.65 -1.20
N PRO A 78 -9.47 20.52 -2.39
CA PRO A 78 -9.17 19.23 -2.98
C PRO A 78 -8.20 18.43 -2.13
N THR A 79 -8.38 17.11 -2.14
CA THR A 79 -7.40 16.17 -1.63
C THR A 79 -6.50 15.73 -2.76
N VAL A 80 -5.19 15.77 -2.52
CA VAL A 80 -4.18 15.25 -3.43
C VAL A 80 -3.45 14.10 -2.76
N ASP A 81 -3.72 12.89 -3.25
CA ASP A 81 -3.07 11.66 -2.80
C ASP A 81 -1.97 11.30 -3.80
N VAL A 82 -0.74 11.15 -3.31
CA VAL A 82 0.41 10.79 -4.14
C VAL A 82 1.00 9.48 -3.62
N TYR A 83 0.84 8.42 -4.39
CA TYR A 83 1.47 7.13 -4.15
C TYR A 83 2.83 7.10 -4.80
N GLU A 84 3.85 6.83 -4.00
CA GLU A 84 5.23 7.00 -4.41
C GLU A 84 6.15 5.97 -3.76
N ASP A 85 7.17 5.58 -4.49
CA ASP A 85 8.24 4.72 -4.02
C ASP A 85 9.56 5.51 -4.10
N PHE A 86 10.30 5.58 -3.01
CA PHE A 86 11.56 6.33 -2.94
C PHE A 86 12.64 5.82 -3.91
N GLN A 87 12.52 4.59 -4.43
CA GLN A 87 13.39 4.05 -5.47
C GLN A 87 12.95 4.40 -6.90
N CYS A 88 11.71 4.87 -7.09
CA CYS A 88 11.13 5.06 -8.41
C CYS A 88 11.70 6.31 -9.10
N PRO A 89 12.31 6.18 -10.30
CA PRO A 89 12.83 7.33 -11.04
C PRO A 89 11.74 8.32 -11.45
N PHE A 90 10.54 7.84 -11.77
CA PHE A 90 9.41 8.70 -12.12
C PHE A 90 8.82 9.44 -10.91
N CYS A 91 8.91 8.87 -9.70
CA CYS A 91 8.56 9.60 -8.47
C CYS A 91 9.54 10.73 -8.21
N LYS A 92 10.85 10.47 -8.37
CA LYS A 92 11.87 11.52 -8.34
C LYS A 92 11.62 12.60 -9.38
N GLN A 93 11.22 12.21 -10.60
CA GLN A 93 10.88 13.15 -11.65
C GLN A 93 9.68 14.03 -11.25
N LEU A 94 8.59 13.43 -10.76
CA LEU A 94 7.42 14.16 -10.25
C LEU A 94 7.80 15.16 -9.15
N GLU A 95 8.55 14.70 -8.15
CA GLU A 95 9.04 15.53 -7.05
C GLU A 95 9.90 16.70 -7.57
N THR A 96 10.79 16.42 -8.53
CA THR A 96 11.65 17.44 -9.13
C THR A 96 10.85 18.50 -9.90
N GLN A 97 9.81 18.11 -10.62
CA GLN A 97 9.01 19.04 -11.43
C GLN A 97 7.98 19.81 -10.60
N ASN A 98 7.33 19.15 -9.63
CA ASN A 98 6.11 19.67 -9.02
C ASN A 98 6.03 19.50 -7.49
N GLY A 99 7.01 18.88 -6.84
CA GLY A 99 7.01 18.68 -5.38
C GLY A 99 6.89 19.99 -4.60
N GLU A 100 7.66 21.02 -5.00
CA GLU A 100 7.59 22.34 -4.36
C GLU A 100 6.23 23.01 -4.56
N ALA A 101 5.62 22.91 -5.75
CA ALA A 101 4.31 23.47 -6.02
C ALA A 101 3.21 22.79 -5.17
N MET A 102 3.24 21.45 -5.06
CA MET A 102 2.31 20.70 -4.21
C MET A 102 2.47 21.09 -2.74
N LEU A 103 3.70 21.17 -2.24
CA LEU A 103 3.98 21.59 -0.86
C LEU A 103 3.52 23.02 -0.58
N ALA A 104 3.74 23.96 -1.50
CA ALA A 104 3.30 25.34 -1.35
C ALA A 104 1.78 25.47 -1.28
N GLN A 105 1.04 24.71 -2.10
CA GLN A 105 -0.43 24.66 -2.04
C GLN A 105 -0.93 24.04 -0.72
N ALA A 106 -0.27 22.98 -0.25
CA ALA A 106 -0.62 22.32 1.01
C ALA A 106 -0.34 23.22 2.23
N GLU A 107 0.82 23.87 2.26
CA GLU A 107 1.21 24.82 3.31
C GLU A 107 0.28 26.04 3.35
N ALA A 108 -0.18 26.52 2.18
CA ALA A 108 -1.18 27.58 2.07
C ALA A 108 -2.60 27.14 2.47
N GLY A 109 -2.80 25.86 2.82
CA GLY A 109 -4.10 25.29 3.18
C GLY A 109 -5.08 25.23 2.01
N LYS A 110 -4.58 25.23 0.76
CA LYS A 110 -5.38 25.19 -0.47
C LYS A 110 -5.62 23.77 -0.99
N ILE A 111 -4.88 22.79 -0.50
CA ILE A 111 -5.11 21.35 -0.73
C ILE A 111 -4.86 20.57 0.55
N ARG A 112 -5.39 19.35 0.61
CA ARG A 112 -4.95 18.32 1.55
C ARG A 112 -4.00 17.36 0.84
N LEU A 113 -2.70 17.56 1.00
CA LEU A 113 -1.69 16.65 0.47
C LEU A 113 -1.50 15.44 1.39
N VAL A 114 -1.53 14.24 0.80
CA VAL A 114 -1.20 12.99 1.48
C VAL A 114 -0.22 12.21 0.62
N TRP A 115 0.94 11.92 1.20
CA TRP A 115 1.90 10.98 0.61
C TRP A 115 1.58 9.58 1.07
N HIS A 116 1.59 8.64 0.15
CA HIS A 116 1.41 7.22 0.39
C HIS A 116 2.70 6.49 -0.03
N PRO A 117 3.73 6.46 0.85
CA PRO A 117 4.94 5.70 0.59
C PRO A 117 4.61 4.21 0.44
N VAL A 118 4.92 3.66 -0.72
CA VAL A 118 4.79 2.24 -1.05
C VAL A 118 6.16 1.63 -1.33
N THR A 119 6.21 0.30 -1.41
CA THR A 119 7.47 -0.48 -1.51
C THR A 119 7.48 -1.41 -2.72
N PHE A 120 6.73 -1.09 -3.78
CA PHE A 120 6.55 -1.96 -4.94
C PHE A 120 7.87 -2.34 -5.61
N LEU A 121 8.87 -1.45 -5.62
CA LEU A 121 10.14 -1.73 -6.27
C LEU A 121 11.02 -2.72 -5.51
N GLU A 122 10.84 -2.88 -4.20
CA GLU A 122 11.60 -3.87 -3.42
C GLU A 122 11.32 -5.28 -3.93
N ASP A 123 10.03 -5.61 -4.06
CA ASP A 123 9.58 -6.91 -4.55
C ASP A 123 9.89 -7.09 -6.04
N ASN A 124 9.67 -6.05 -6.86
CA ASN A 124 9.89 -6.11 -8.31
C ASN A 124 11.38 -6.27 -8.67
N LEU A 125 12.27 -5.55 -7.96
CA LEU A 125 13.71 -5.58 -8.20
C LEU A 125 14.42 -6.68 -7.39
N LYS A 126 13.72 -7.29 -6.42
CA LYS A 126 14.24 -8.31 -5.51
C LYS A 126 15.50 -7.85 -4.78
N ASN A 127 15.50 -6.61 -4.31
CA ASN A 127 16.64 -6.00 -3.63
C ASN A 127 16.41 -5.92 -2.10
N ALA A 128 17.40 -5.37 -1.40
CA ALA A 128 17.29 -5.07 0.02
C ALA A 128 16.13 -4.07 0.27
N PRO A 129 15.59 -3.98 1.50
CA PRO A 129 14.41 -3.15 1.84
C PRO A 129 14.70 -1.64 1.81
N SER A 130 15.08 -1.14 0.64
CA SER A 130 15.51 0.22 0.38
C SER A 130 14.36 1.24 0.41
N SER A 131 13.21 0.94 -0.20
CA SER A 131 12.01 1.79 -0.16
C SER A 131 11.45 1.88 1.26
N THR A 132 11.46 0.76 1.98
CA THR A 132 11.04 0.60 3.37
C THR A 132 11.87 1.47 4.30
N ILE A 133 13.21 1.38 4.25
CA ILE A 133 14.04 2.23 5.13
C ILE A 133 13.91 3.72 4.81
N ALA A 134 13.70 4.08 3.53
CA ALA A 134 13.51 5.47 3.12
C ALA A 134 12.16 6.02 3.61
N ALA A 135 11.09 5.23 3.51
CA ALA A 135 9.77 5.55 4.02
C ALA A 135 9.71 5.59 5.55
N ASN A 136 10.36 4.65 6.24
CA ASN A 136 10.55 4.72 7.70
C ASN A 136 11.28 6.01 8.09
N GLY A 137 12.32 6.40 7.36
CA GLY A 137 13.00 7.69 7.55
C GLY A 137 12.08 8.89 7.36
N LEU A 138 11.16 8.86 6.38
CA LEU A 138 10.16 9.93 6.19
C LEU A 138 9.28 10.07 7.44
N TYR A 139 8.78 8.95 7.97
CA TYR A 139 7.94 8.92 9.16
C TYR A 139 8.70 9.37 10.41
N CYS A 140 9.94 8.92 10.60
CA CYS A 140 10.82 9.42 11.65
C CYS A 140 11.08 10.93 11.54
N ALA A 141 11.24 11.46 10.31
CA ALA A 141 11.42 12.88 10.08
C ALA A 141 10.13 13.68 10.33
N ALA A 142 8.95 13.06 10.12
CA ALA A 142 7.66 13.67 10.43
C ALA A 142 7.52 13.97 11.93
N ASP A 143 7.99 13.06 12.80
CA ASP A 143 8.02 13.30 14.26
C ASP A 143 8.95 14.46 14.66
N ALA A 144 9.94 14.76 13.83
CA ALA A 144 10.81 15.93 14.01
C ALA A 144 10.25 17.21 13.35
N GLY A 145 9.05 17.16 12.75
CA GLY A 145 8.47 18.26 11.98
C GLY A 145 9.24 18.58 10.69
N LYS A 146 9.93 17.59 10.12
CA LYS A 146 10.81 17.70 8.94
C LYS A 146 10.44 16.74 7.80
N ALA A 147 9.21 16.25 7.76
CA ALA A 147 8.73 15.35 6.69
C ALA A 147 9.00 15.92 5.30
N ALA A 148 8.56 17.16 5.03
CA ALA A 148 8.68 17.77 3.71
C ALA A 148 10.14 17.97 3.26
N THR A 149 11.01 18.45 4.16
CA THR A 149 12.42 18.66 3.83
C THR A 149 13.20 17.35 3.73
N TYR A 150 12.81 16.31 4.47
CA TYR A 150 13.37 14.97 4.34
C TYR A 150 12.97 14.31 3.02
N HIS A 151 11.68 14.37 2.66
CA HIS A 151 11.14 13.80 1.42
C HIS A 151 11.93 14.28 0.19
N ARG A 152 12.06 15.60 0.06
CA ARG A 152 12.88 16.23 -0.99
C ARG A 152 14.34 15.79 -0.95
N ALA A 153 14.94 15.69 0.24
CA ALA A 153 16.33 15.26 0.39
C ALA A 153 16.53 13.79 -0.03
N ALA A 154 15.59 12.91 0.29
CA ALA A 154 15.62 11.50 -0.07
C ALA A 154 15.50 11.31 -1.59
N PHE A 155 14.55 11.98 -2.25
CA PHE A 155 14.43 11.91 -3.72
C PHE A 155 15.61 12.55 -4.45
N ALA A 156 16.11 13.70 -3.96
CA ALA A 156 17.33 14.31 -4.50
C ALA A 156 18.54 13.36 -4.36
N GLY A 157 18.61 12.62 -3.25
CA GLY A 157 19.62 11.63 -2.94
C GLY A 157 19.42 10.24 -3.55
N GLN A 158 18.34 10.01 -4.30
CA GLN A 158 18.07 8.72 -4.94
C GLN A 158 19.26 8.25 -5.80
N PRO A 159 19.70 6.99 -5.66
CA PRO A 159 20.76 6.41 -6.48
C PRO A 159 20.51 6.62 -7.97
N LYS A 160 21.60 6.78 -8.74
CA LYS A 160 21.51 6.98 -10.19
C LYS A 160 20.94 5.77 -10.93
N LYS A 161 21.25 4.57 -10.42
CA LYS A 161 20.78 3.31 -10.97
C LYS A 161 19.69 2.77 -10.05
N GLU A 162 18.53 2.52 -10.64
CA GLU A 162 17.41 1.87 -9.95
C GLU A 162 17.84 0.50 -9.41
N GLY A 163 17.44 0.21 -8.17
CA GLY A 163 17.77 -1.04 -7.48
C GLY A 163 19.06 -1.02 -6.65
N ASP A 164 19.97 -0.05 -6.85
CA ASP A 164 21.14 0.12 -5.96
C ASP A 164 20.71 0.44 -4.52
N GLY A 165 19.55 1.09 -4.38
CA GLY A 165 18.87 1.35 -3.12
C GLY A 165 19.62 2.31 -2.18
N PHE A 166 19.06 2.51 -0.99
CA PHE A 166 19.62 3.35 0.06
C PHE A 166 20.32 2.51 1.13
N SER A 167 21.35 3.06 1.75
CA SER A 167 21.85 2.55 3.02
C SER A 167 21.20 3.29 4.19
N VAL A 168 21.21 2.69 5.39
CA VAL A 168 20.79 3.38 6.63
C VAL A 168 21.59 4.67 6.86
N ALA A 169 22.87 4.69 6.44
CA ALA A 169 23.69 5.89 6.53
C ALA A 169 23.19 7.02 5.62
N ASP A 170 22.66 6.69 4.44
CA ASP A 170 22.03 7.67 3.54
C ASP A 170 20.76 8.24 4.17
N ILE A 171 19.92 7.39 4.75
CA ILE A 171 18.70 7.81 5.47
C ILE A 171 19.03 8.81 6.59
N LYS A 172 20.06 8.50 7.39
CA LYS A 172 20.56 9.40 8.44
C LYS A 172 21.10 10.71 7.89
N LYS A 173 21.79 10.66 6.74
CA LYS A 173 22.28 11.85 6.03
C LYS A 173 21.14 12.72 5.54
N PHE A 174 20.07 12.16 4.99
CA PHE A 174 18.90 12.91 4.55
C PHE A 174 18.21 13.62 5.71
N GLY A 175 18.09 13.00 6.89
CA GLY A 175 17.58 13.67 8.10
C GLY A 175 18.41 14.90 8.50
N LYS A 176 19.75 14.80 8.43
CA LYS A 176 20.64 15.94 8.67
C LYS A 176 20.44 17.05 7.62
N GLN A 177 20.35 16.69 6.35
CA GLN A 177 20.10 17.63 5.24
C GLN A 177 18.72 18.30 5.34
N ALA A 178 17.73 17.59 5.87
CA ALA A 178 16.40 18.10 6.18
C ALA A 178 16.40 19.12 7.33
N GLY A 179 17.54 19.31 8.01
CA GLY A 179 17.72 20.26 9.10
C GLY A 179 17.40 19.71 10.48
N ILE A 180 17.28 18.38 10.65
CA ILE A 180 17.14 17.76 11.97
C ILE A 180 18.49 17.88 12.71
N LYS A 181 18.48 18.45 13.93
CA LYS A 181 19.68 18.76 14.71
C LYS A 181 19.47 18.47 16.21
N GLY A 182 20.56 18.45 16.97
CA GLY A 182 20.54 18.31 18.43
C GLY A 182 19.85 17.03 18.90
N ALA A 183 19.06 17.12 19.97
CA ALA A 183 18.34 15.97 20.53
C ALA A 183 17.36 15.33 19.52
N ALA A 184 16.72 16.13 18.67
CA ALA A 184 15.82 15.60 17.64
C ALA A 184 16.56 14.70 16.63
N LEU A 185 17.82 15.01 16.32
CA LEU A 185 18.64 14.18 15.43
C LEU A 185 18.98 12.83 16.08
N THR A 186 19.30 12.82 17.38
CA THR A 186 19.53 11.58 18.13
C THR A 186 18.28 10.71 18.19
N THR A 187 17.09 11.31 18.36
CA THR A 187 15.82 10.60 18.30
C THR A 187 15.54 10.05 16.91
N PHE A 188 15.74 10.86 15.87
CA PHE A 188 15.61 10.46 14.48
C PHE A 188 16.53 9.27 14.13
N ASP A 189 17.82 9.36 14.43
CA ASP A 189 18.79 8.29 14.14
C ASP A 189 18.38 6.97 14.80
N ARG A 190 17.89 7.02 16.06
CA ARG A 190 17.38 5.84 16.77
C ARG A 190 16.09 5.29 16.16
N CYS A 191 15.19 6.18 15.73
CA CYS A 191 13.95 5.80 15.07
C CYS A 191 14.23 5.03 13.78
N VAL A 192 15.18 5.53 12.98
CA VAL A 192 15.68 4.91 11.76
C VAL A 192 16.33 3.55 12.06
N ASP A 193 17.27 3.48 13.01
CA ASP A 193 17.98 2.23 13.35
C ASP A 193 17.05 1.10 13.81
N LYS A 194 15.94 1.46 14.44
CA LYS A 194 14.96 0.49 14.95
C LYS A 194 13.94 0.04 13.91
N GLY A 195 13.86 0.68 12.74
CA GLY A 195 12.75 0.42 11.81
C GLY A 195 11.39 0.73 12.45
N THR A 196 11.31 1.81 13.24
CA THR A 196 10.17 2.08 14.14
C THR A 196 8.82 2.07 13.42
N TYR A 197 8.82 2.51 12.16
CA TYR A 197 7.63 2.60 11.32
C TYR A 197 7.61 1.60 10.16
N ASP A 198 8.49 0.59 10.13
CA ASP A 198 8.49 -0.43 9.06
C ASP A 198 7.12 -1.11 8.93
N GLY A 199 6.46 -1.42 10.06
CA GLY A 199 5.10 -1.94 10.03
C GLY A 199 4.04 -0.96 9.49
N TYR A 200 4.24 0.35 9.70
CA TYR A 200 3.35 1.37 9.13
C TYR A 200 3.58 1.50 7.62
N VAL A 201 4.83 1.36 7.16
CA VAL A 201 5.17 1.29 5.73
C VAL A 201 4.47 0.09 5.07
N SER A 202 4.62 -1.12 5.61
CA SER A 202 3.93 -2.30 5.08
C SER A 202 2.41 -2.11 5.06
N ALA A 203 1.83 -1.57 6.13
CA ALA A 203 0.38 -1.33 6.17
C ALA A 203 -0.09 -0.32 5.12
N THR A 204 0.73 0.71 4.82
CA THR A 204 0.47 1.69 3.76
C THR A 204 0.55 1.03 2.38
N ALA A 205 1.59 0.24 2.12
CA ALA A 205 1.78 -0.48 0.87
C ALA A 205 0.65 -1.49 0.63
N ASP A 206 0.30 -2.29 1.66
CA ASP A 206 -0.81 -3.24 1.59
C ASP A 206 -2.14 -2.53 1.32
N ARG A 207 -2.32 -1.33 1.88
CA ARG A 207 -3.52 -0.53 1.63
C ARG A 207 -3.57 -0.02 0.19
N ALA A 208 -2.46 0.49 -0.34
CA ALA A 208 -2.37 0.93 -1.73
C ALA A 208 -2.75 -0.20 -2.69
N SER A 209 -2.22 -1.41 -2.48
CA SER A 209 -2.56 -2.58 -3.29
C SER A 209 -4.04 -2.98 -3.20
N ARG A 210 -4.67 -2.85 -2.02
CA ARG A 210 -6.12 -3.09 -1.86
C ARG A 210 -6.98 -2.03 -2.54
N ASP A 211 -6.47 -0.82 -2.66
CA ASP A 211 -7.12 0.29 -3.38
C ASP A 211 -6.78 0.23 -4.90
N ASP A 212 -6.27 -0.91 -5.38
CA ASP A 212 -5.86 -1.20 -6.77
C ASP A 212 -4.76 -0.28 -7.33
N VAL A 213 -4.01 0.39 -6.45
CA VAL A 213 -2.84 1.18 -6.83
C VAL A 213 -1.63 0.26 -6.88
N ASN A 214 -1.17 -0.04 -8.10
CA ASN A 214 -0.11 -1.03 -8.33
C ASN A 214 1.10 -0.47 -9.10
N SER A 215 1.18 0.86 -9.22
CA SER A 215 2.29 1.55 -9.90
C SER A 215 2.60 2.87 -9.23
N THR A 216 3.81 3.39 -9.45
CA THR A 216 4.23 4.69 -8.95
C THR A 216 4.93 5.51 -10.05
N PRO A 217 4.81 6.85 -10.04
CA PRO A 217 3.88 7.60 -9.20
C PRO A 217 2.43 7.39 -9.65
N SER A 218 1.50 7.39 -8.70
CA SER A 218 0.06 7.53 -8.98
C SER A 218 -0.45 8.71 -8.19
N VAL A 219 -1.08 9.66 -8.89
CA VAL A 219 -1.62 10.88 -8.28
C VAL A 219 -3.13 10.85 -8.41
N PHE A 220 -3.84 11.14 -7.33
CA PHE A 220 -5.29 11.30 -7.32
C PHE A 220 -5.63 12.70 -6.85
N ILE A 221 -6.61 13.33 -7.50
CA ILE A 221 -7.19 14.61 -7.07
C ILE A 221 -8.68 14.38 -6.82
N ASP A 222 -9.11 14.50 -5.57
CA ASP A 222 -10.47 14.16 -5.11
C ASP A 222 -10.95 12.76 -5.55
N GLY A 223 -10.02 11.80 -5.56
CA GLY A 223 -10.26 10.42 -5.99
C GLY A 223 -10.23 10.20 -7.50
N GLU A 224 -10.09 11.25 -8.31
CA GLU A 224 -9.83 11.11 -9.74
C GLU A 224 -8.36 10.77 -10.01
N GLU A 225 -8.13 9.59 -10.57
CA GLU A 225 -6.79 9.11 -10.92
C GLU A 225 -6.20 9.90 -12.11
N LEU A 226 -4.95 10.32 -11.94
CA LEU A 226 -4.06 10.81 -12.99
C LEU A 226 -3.05 9.70 -13.32
N SER A 227 -3.17 9.12 -14.51
CA SER A 227 -2.32 8.03 -14.99
C SER A 227 -2.17 8.06 -16.52
N PRO A 228 -1.30 7.22 -17.10
CA PRO A 228 -1.16 7.16 -18.56
C PRO A 228 -2.48 6.83 -19.30
N THR A 229 -3.43 6.18 -18.63
CA THR A 229 -4.72 5.77 -19.20
C THR A 229 -5.91 6.63 -18.76
N LYS A 230 -5.79 7.43 -17.71
CA LYS A 230 -6.85 8.32 -17.19
C LYS A 230 -6.29 9.71 -16.93
N ASN A 231 -6.93 10.77 -17.44
CA ASN A 231 -6.41 12.14 -17.32
C ASN A 231 -4.93 12.24 -17.78
N SER A 232 -4.60 11.56 -18.88
CA SER A 232 -3.21 11.34 -19.31
C SER A 232 -2.47 12.62 -19.71
N LYS A 233 -3.22 13.64 -20.16
CA LYS A 233 -2.69 14.97 -20.44
C LYS A 233 -2.20 15.63 -19.16
N GLU A 234 -3.02 15.64 -18.12
CA GLU A 234 -2.69 16.20 -16.81
C GLU A 234 -1.55 15.43 -16.14
N TYR A 235 -1.58 14.10 -16.20
CA TYR A 235 -0.48 13.26 -15.72
C TYR A 235 0.83 13.55 -16.45
N GLY A 236 0.79 13.67 -17.78
CA GLY A 236 1.95 14.03 -18.60
C GLY A 236 2.54 15.39 -18.22
N LYS A 237 1.71 16.38 -17.91
CA LYS A 237 2.17 17.69 -17.41
C LYS A 237 2.88 17.58 -16.08
N LEU A 238 2.30 16.86 -15.11
CA LEU A 238 2.91 16.68 -13.80
C LEU A 238 4.32 16.07 -13.87
N LEU A 239 4.55 15.16 -14.82
CA LEU A 239 5.86 14.52 -14.97
C LEU A 239 6.86 15.33 -15.80
N ASN A 240 6.41 16.13 -16.75
CA ASN A 240 7.31 16.71 -17.76
C ASN A 240 7.40 18.24 -17.73
N GLU A 241 6.46 18.92 -17.07
CA GLU A 241 6.40 20.38 -17.00
C GLU A 241 6.62 20.85 -15.55
N PRO A 242 7.67 21.65 -15.28
CA PRO A 242 7.91 22.19 -13.95
C PRO A 242 6.81 23.17 -13.53
N ASN A 243 6.41 23.13 -12.27
CA ASN A 243 5.39 24.01 -11.67
C ASN A 243 4.04 23.99 -12.41
N SER A 244 3.69 22.86 -13.02
CA SER A 244 2.41 22.68 -13.74
C SER A 244 1.25 22.27 -12.83
N PHE A 245 1.52 21.87 -11.57
CA PHE A 245 0.53 21.38 -10.61
C PHE A 245 -0.68 22.30 -10.44
N ASP A 246 -0.49 23.61 -10.33
CA ASP A 246 -1.58 24.59 -10.20
C ASP A 246 -2.54 24.56 -11.39
N SER A 247 -2.02 24.37 -12.61
CA SER A 247 -2.87 24.24 -13.80
C SER A 247 -3.58 22.88 -13.87
N VAL A 248 -2.92 21.84 -13.36
CA VAL A 248 -3.47 20.47 -13.34
C VAL A 248 -4.62 20.37 -12.36
N ILE A 249 -4.46 20.89 -11.15
CA ILE A 249 -5.51 20.81 -10.13
C ILE A 249 -6.77 21.56 -10.57
N VAL A 250 -6.63 22.78 -11.11
CA VAL A 250 -7.75 23.55 -11.69
C VAL A 250 -8.46 22.75 -12.80
N ALA A 251 -7.69 22.16 -13.71
CA ALA A 251 -8.24 21.39 -14.82
C ALA A 251 -9.01 20.13 -14.39
N VAL A 252 -8.70 19.57 -13.21
CA VAL A 252 -9.38 18.39 -12.67
C VAL A 252 -10.60 18.79 -11.84
N THR A 253 -10.47 19.81 -10.99
CA THR A 253 -11.52 20.16 -10.00
C THR A 253 -12.64 21.03 -10.56
N GLU A 254 -12.44 21.68 -11.71
CA GLU A 254 -13.44 22.56 -12.34
C GLU A 254 -14.19 21.92 -13.52
N LYS A 255 -14.13 20.59 -13.66
CA LYS A 255 -14.94 19.84 -14.64
C LYS A 255 -16.39 19.68 -14.17
#